data_AF-A0A434REV6-F1
#
_entry.id   AF-A0A434REV6-F1
#
_cell.length_a   1.000
_cell.length_b   1.000
_cell.length_c   1.000
_cell.angle_alpha   90.00
_cell.angle_beta   90.00
_cell.angle_gamma   90.00
#
_symmetry.space_group_name_H-M   'P 1'
#
loop_
_entity.id
_entity.type
_entity.pdbx_description
1 polymer ?
#
loop_
_entity_poly.entity_id
_entity_poly.type
_entity_poly.pdbx_seq_one_letter_code
_entity_poly.pdbx_strand_id
1 'polypeptide(L)' 'GYERAVFLFDGHDAAQLEGARSHWKTMKEAGHAVTYWQQTPDRRWERKA' A
#
# COMPACT_ATOMS: atom_id res chain seq x y z
N GLY A 1 -13.88 10.82 11.43
CA GLY A 1 -12.56 10.57 10.81
C GLY A 1 -12.61 9.23 10.11
N TYR A 2 -11.70 8.97 9.17
CA TYR A 2 -11.61 7.67 8.51
C TYR A 2 -10.99 6.63 9.45
N GLU A 3 -11.54 5.41 9.47
CA GLU A 3 -11.00 4.29 10.26
C GLU A 3 -9.91 3.52 9.51
N ARG A 4 -9.94 3.55 8.18
CA ARG A 4 -8.96 2.88 7.31
C ARG A 4 -8.86 3.58 5.96
N ALA A 5 -7.64 3.69 5.45
CA ALA A 5 -7.36 4.08 4.07
C ALA A 5 -6.71 2.90 3.33
N VAL A 6 -7.06 2.73 2.06
CA VAL A 6 -6.49 1.72 1.18
C VAL A 6 -6.00 2.40 -0.09
N PHE A 7 -4.73 2.20 -0.43
CA PHE A 7 -4.12 2.68 -1.66
C PHE A 7 -3.91 1.49 -2.59
N LEU A 8 -4.56 1.53 -3.75
CA LEU A 8 -4.37 0.55 -4.82
C LEU A 8 -3.60 1.22 -5.95
N PHE A 9 -2.58 0.53 -6.46
CA PHE A 9 -1.71 1.04 -7.52
C PHE A 9 -1.23 -0.10 -8.40
N ASP A 10 -0.81 0.21 -9.62
CA ASP A 10 -0.14 -0.75 -10.49
C ASP A 10 1.35 -0.86 -10.12
N GLY A 11 1.80 -2.07 -9.79
CA GLY A 11 3.20 -2.34 -9.46
C GLY A 11 4.16 -2.22 -10.64
N HIS A 12 3.67 -2.14 -11.87
CA HIS A 12 4.47 -1.93 -13.08
C HIS A 12 4.59 -0.45 -13.47
N ASP A 13 3.82 0.44 -12.83
CA ASP A 13 3.91 1.88 -13.02
C ASP A 13 4.80 2.48 -11.93
N ALA A 14 5.99 2.93 -12.33
CA ALA A 14 6.97 3.50 -11.42
C ALA A 14 6.46 4.76 -10.71
N ALA A 15 5.67 5.61 -11.37
CA ALA A 15 5.16 6.83 -10.76
C ALA A 15 4.15 6.52 -9.65
N GLN A 16 3.28 5.52 -9.88
CA GLN A 16 2.34 5.07 -8.86
C GLN A 16 3.05 4.34 -7.70
N LEU A 17 4.09 3.57 -7.99
CA LEU A 17 4.90 2.91 -6.97
C LEU A 17 5.58 3.93 -6.04
N GLU A 18 6.18 4.99 -6.61
CA GLU A 18 6.79 6.06 -5.81
C GLU A 18 5.75 6.84 -5.00
N GLY A 19 4.56 7.10 -5.57
CA GLY A 19 3.43 7.67 -4.84
C GLY A 19 3.02 6.81 -3.64
N ALA A 20 2.87 5.50 -3.85
CA ALA A 20 2.53 4.55 -2.77
C ALA A 20 3.61 4.49 -1.69
N ARG A 21 4.90 4.52 -2.06
CA ARG A 21 6.03 4.58 -1.11
C ARG A 21 6.01 5.86 -0.28
N SER A 22 5.69 7.00 -0.89
CA SER A 22 5.55 8.28 -0.20
C SER A 22 4.43 8.22 0.85
N HIS A 23 3.23 7.78 0.45
CA HIS A 23 2.11 7.61 1.38
C HIS A 23 2.45 6.64 2.52
N TRP A 24 3.10 5.51 2.21
CA TRP A 24 3.53 4.53 3.20
C TRP A 24 4.46 5.13 4.25
N LYS A 25 5.42 5.97 3.82
CA LYS A 25 6.33 6.68 4.73
C LYS A 25 5.56 7.65 5.63
N THR A 26 4.73 8.51 5.05
CA THR A 26 3.92 9.49 5.81
C THR A 26 3.01 8.82 6.83
N MET A 27 2.33 7.74 6.46
CA MET A 27 1.43 7.02 7.38
C MET A 27 2.19 6.33 8.52
N LYS A 28 3.38 5.76 8.25
CA LYS A 28 4.24 5.20 9.29
C LYS A 28 4.76 6.28 10.25
N GLU A 29 5.21 7.41 9.71
CA GLU A 29 5.68 8.55 10.53
C GLU A 29 4.55 9.14 11.38
N ALA A 30 3.30 9.11 10.89
CA ALA A 30 2.12 9.48 11.66
C ALA A 30 1.70 8.44 12.72
N GLY A 31 2.41 7.30 12.84
CA GLY A 31 2.14 6.26 13.83
C GLY A 31 0.96 5.34 13.49
N HIS A 32 0.48 5.34 12.24
CA HIS A 32 -0.59 4.45 11.84
C HIS A 32 -0.09 3.00 11.65
N ALA A 33 -0.97 2.03 11.88
CA ALA A 33 -0.73 0.65 11.49
C ALA A 33 -0.86 0.53 9.97
N VAL A 34 0.24 0.25 9.29
CA VAL A 34 0.31 0.19 7.82
C VAL A 34 0.66 -1.23 7.40
N THR A 35 -0.10 -1.77 6.45
CA THR A 35 0.10 -3.14 5.93
C THR A 35 0.16 -3.14 4.41
N TYR A 36 1.05 -3.94 3.84
CA TYR A 36 1.21 -4.08 2.40
C TYR A 36 0.63 -5.41 1.92
N TRP A 37 -0.20 -5.34 0.88
CA TRP A 37 -0.85 -6.48 0.25
C TRP A 37 -0.48 -6.52 -1.23
N GLN A 38 -0.20 -7.72 -1.73
CA GLN A 38 0.11 -7.94 -3.14
C GLN A 38 -0.83 -8.98 -3.72
N GLN A 39 -1.29 -8.73 -4.95
CA GLN A 39 -2.09 -9.71 -5.67
C GLN A 39 -1.18 -10.83 -6.21
N THR A 40 -1.61 -12.07 -6.01
CA THR A 40 -0.94 -13.28 -6.50
C THR A 40 -1.39 -13.61 -7.94
N PRO A 41 -0.66 -14.48 -8.65
CA PRO A 41 -1.06 -14.91 -10.00
C PRO A 41 -2.45 -15.56 -10.06
N ASP A 42 -2.91 -16.20 -8.98
CA ASP A 42 -4.24 -16.78 -8.83
C ASP A 42 -5.31 -15.76 -8.39
N ARG A 43 -5.02 -14.45 -8.53
CA ARG A 43 -5.91 -13.31 -8.22
C ARG A 43 -6.28 -13.16 -6.73
N ARG A 44 -5.61 -13.87 -5.83
CA ARG A 44 -5.76 -13.70 -4.38
C ARG A 44 -4.88 -12.57 -3.88
N TRP A 45 -5.10 -12.14 -2.64
CA TRP A 45 -4.29 -11.11 -1.99
C TRP A 45 -3.55 -11.71 -0.81
N GLU A 46 -2.24 -11.44 -0.74
CA GLU A 46 -1.39 -11.86 0.36
C GLU A 46 -0.78 -10.66 1.07
N ARG A 47 -0.82 -10.67 2.40
CA ARG A 47 -0.14 -9.67 3.22
C ARG A 47 1.35 -9.97 3.24
N LYS A 48 2.14 -9.03 2.74
CA LYS A 48 3.61 -9.15 2.65
C LYS A 48 4.32 -8.49 3.83
N ALA A 49 3.70 -7.47 4.43
CA ALA A 49 4.20 -6.77 5.62
C ALA A 49 3.03 -6.16 6.41
#